data_AF-A0A5B2Z1K6-F1
#
_entry.id   AF-A0A5B2Z1K6-F1
#
_cell.length_a   1.000
_cell.length_b   1.000
_cell.length_c   1.000
_cell.angle_alpha   90.00
_cell.angle_beta   90.00
_cell.angle_gamma   90.00
#
_symmetry.space_group_name_H-M   'P 1'
#
loop_
_entity.id
_entity.type
_entity.pdbx_description
1 polymer ?
#
loop_
_entity_poly.entity_id
_entity_poly.type
_entity_poly.pdbx_seq_one_letter_code
_entity_poly.pdbx_strand_id
1 'polypeptide(L)'
;MTKITKEVKEIIITKYLDSKTLDKISEETGFSKGSIFNTIKAWKKEIGEDKVDEVRRFKMRLNQSNISINDCLIGFRIAKMLKKFDINDEFERDFFDEYEENQLLSNPLYDNNNSSDLTEKIEANNFSVQKFNNNHNNNEIYDFISKVYQGCKNYGISPDELVNWAKNLIEFAPHLEDNQNWANKVNTDSDESQIPYIKSYTIPKVSELSTYIEREKRRHTIIKRQIKLLNDYKVDLKNQINKKVKQLNDIGKKENFTLQYLRWYSSQHEVLMNNYNIDIKQVYGPFAKAIDDFKKYNFDAVKILNLYESIECLKEEFDSLKKIIDSQLDTRNDLYQQTISLKAQVYKLEKKIKKVEEMEDLGFGAKELEQLSSLVVYIASDNNIDKNEAIQKFLRC
;
A
#
# COMPACT_ATOMS: atom_id res chain seq x y z
N MET A 1 -19.20 19.61 -49.79
CA MET A 1 -18.06 19.33 -48.88
C MET A 1 -18.59 19.32 -47.45
N THR A 2 -18.73 18.13 -46.86
CA THR A 2 -19.17 17.96 -45.47
C THR A 2 -18.07 18.50 -44.55
N LYS A 3 -18.39 19.52 -43.73
CA LYS A 3 -17.44 20.02 -42.72
C LYS A 3 -17.16 18.91 -41.71
N ILE A 4 -15.90 18.52 -41.59
CA ILE A 4 -15.46 17.57 -40.58
C ILE A 4 -15.61 18.24 -39.21
N THR A 5 -16.48 17.70 -38.37
CA THR A 5 -16.66 18.16 -36.99
C THR A 5 -15.45 17.76 -36.13
N LYS A 6 -15.26 18.42 -34.99
CA LYS A 6 -14.13 18.16 -34.08
C LYS A 6 -14.09 16.70 -33.61
N GLU A 7 -15.26 16.15 -33.27
CA GLU A 7 -15.45 14.76 -32.85
C GLU A 7 -14.99 13.75 -33.92
N VAL A 8 -15.28 14.03 -35.19
CA VAL A 8 -14.85 13.16 -36.30
C VAL A 8 -13.34 13.22 -36.49
N LYS A 9 -12.70 14.38 -36.32
CA LYS A 9 -11.24 14.48 -36.35
C LYS A 9 -10.60 13.60 -35.28
N GLU A 10 -11.12 13.65 -34.06
CA GLU A 10 -10.61 12.86 -32.93
C GLU A 10 -10.72 11.35 -33.17
N ILE A 11 -11.83 10.90 -33.76
CA ILE A 11 -12.03 9.48 -34.14
C ILE A 11 -11.01 9.05 -35.20
N ILE A 12 -10.78 9.88 -36.23
CA ILE A 12 -9.82 9.59 -37.29
C ILE A 12 -8.39 9.51 -36.72
N ILE A 13 -8.02 10.45 -35.86
CA ILE A 13 -6.69 10.50 -35.22
C ILE A 13 -6.47 9.30 -34.31
N THR A 14 -7.48 8.94 -33.49
CA THR A 14 -7.39 7.80 -32.58
C THR A 14 -7.19 6.50 -33.33
N LYS A 15 -7.99 6.26 -34.39
CA LYS A 15 -7.86 5.06 -35.23
C LYS A 15 -6.52 5.02 -35.98
N TYR A 16 -5.97 6.18 -36.36
CA TYR A 16 -4.65 6.28 -36.97
C TYR A 16 -3.53 5.90 -35.99
N LEU A 17 -3.62 6.37 -34.74
CA LEU A 17 -2.71 6.01 -33.65
C LEU A 17 -2.86 4.54 -33.23
N ASP A 18 -4.05 3.95 -33.39
CA ASP A 18 -4.28 2.50 -33.26
C ASP A 18 -3.68 1.67 -34.40
N SER A 19 -2.80 2.26 -35.21
CA SER A 19 -2.06 1.58 -36.28
C SER A 19 -2.95 1.05 -37.41
N LYS A 20 -4.19 1.54 -37.55
CA LYS A 20 -5.06 1.18 -38.67
C LYS A 20 -4.59 1.86 -39.96
N THR A 21 -4.77 1.19 -41.10
CA THR A 21 -4.49 1.75 -42.43
C THR A 21 -5.56 2.78 -42.81
N LEU A 22 -5.24 3.72 -43.70
CA LEU A 22 -6.19 4.72 -44.19
C LEU A 22 -7.43 4.05 -44.81
N ASP A 23 -7.23 2.91 -45.46
CA ASP A 23 -8.27 2.09 -46.08
C ASP A 23 -9.26 1.57 -45.04
N LYS A 24 -8.73 1.00 -43.95
CA LYS A 24 -9.54 0.49 -42.84
C LYS A 24 -10.26 1.62 -42.09
N ILE A 25 -9.61 2.78 -41.94
CA ILE A 25 -10.26 3.95 -41.34
C ILE A 25 -11.38 4.47 -42.25
N SER A 26 -11.16 4.48 -43.58
CA SER A 26 -12.16 4.89 -44.57
C SER A 26 -13.39 4.00 -44.55
N GLU A 27 -13.18 2.68 -44.49
CA GLU A 27 -14.26 1.69 -44.33
C GLU A 27 -15.02 1.87 -43.02
N GLU A 28 -14.31 2.03 -41.90
CA GLU A 28 -14.93 2.13 -40.57
C GLU A 28 -15.61 3.48 -40.28
N THR A 29 -15.23 4.55 -40.98
CA THR A 29 -15.73 5.90 -40.70
C THR A 29 -16.62 6.48 -41.81
N GLY A 30 -16.66 5.84 -42.98
CA GLY A 30 -17.42 6.30 -44.15
C GLY A 30 -16.84 7.54 -44.84
N PHE A 31 -15.68 8.04 -44.39
CA PHE A 31 -15.00 9.18 -45.03
C PHE A 31 -14.08 8.73 -46.15
N SER A 32 -13.92 9.58 -47.17
CA SER A 32 -12.97 9.33 -48.25
C SER A 32 -11.54 9.28 -47.72
N LYS A 33 -10.69 8.44 -48.33
CA LYS A 33 -9.25 8.35 -48.01
C LYS A 33 -8.56 9.73 -48.08
N GLY A 34 -8.96 10.57 -49.04
CA GLY A 34 -8.43 11.94 -49.18
C GLY A 34 -8.80 12.86 -48.01
N SER A 35 -10.02 12.77 -47.50
CA SER A 35 -10.47 13.54 -46.32
C SER A 35 -9.72 13.10 -45.05
N ILE A 36 -9.52 11.80 -44.89
CA ILE A 36 -8.77 11.22 -43.77
C ILE A 36 -7.30 11.63 -43.83
N PHE A 37 -6.67 11.52 -45.01
CA PHE A 37 -5.28 11.92 -45.23
C PHE A 37 -5.06 13.40 -44.91
N ASN A 38 -5.92 14.29 -45.43
CA ASN A 38 -5.80 15.72 -45.17
C ASN A 38 -5.99 16.06 -43.68
N THR A 39 -6.85 15.33 -42.98
CA THR A 39 -7.07 15.49 -41.54
C THR A 39 -5.84 15.08 -40.74
N ILE A 40 -5.26 13.92 -41.04
CA ILE A 40 -4.03 13.44 -40.39
C ILE A 40 -2.85 14.35 -40.72
N LYS A 41 -2.72 14.80 -41.98
CA LYS A 41 -1.64 15.70 -42.40
C LYS A 41 -1.71 17.06 -41.69
N ALA A 42 -2.91 17.64 -41.56
CA ALA A 42 -3.10 18.88 -40.81
C ALA A 42 -2.74 18.69 -39.33
N TRP A 43 -3.18 17.59 -38.73
CA TRP A 43 -2.89 17.26 -37.33
C TRP A 43 -1.40 16.99 -37.07
N LYS A 44 -0.73 16.24 -37.97
CA LYS A 44 0.72 16.02 -37.93
C LYS A 44 1.50 17.34 -37.96
N LYS A 45 1.06 18.30 -38.79
CA LYS A 45 1.67 19.62 -38.88
C LYS A 45 1.51 20.43 -37.59
N GLU A 46 0.43 20.23 -36.85
CA GLU A 46 0.19 20.90 -35.56
C GLU A 46 1.06 20.34 -34.42
N ILE A 47 1.40 19.05 -34.44
CA ILE A 47 2.12 18.36 -33.35
C ILE A 47 3.61 18.11 -33.64
N GLY A 48 4.00 18.14 -34.91
CA GLY A 48 5.34 17.74 -35.39
C GLY A 48 5.28 16.38 -36.05
N GLU A 49 5.61 16.34 -37.35
CA GLU A 49 5.39 15.18 -38.23
C GLU A 49 6.19 13.94 -37.78
N ASP A 50 7.43 14.14 -37.34
CA ASP A 50 8.34 13.06 -36.96
C ASP A 50 7.90 12.31 -35.68
N LYS A 51 7.47 13.06 -34.66
CA LYS A 51 7.06 12.51 -33.35
C LYS A 51 5.81 11.63 -33.47
N VAL A 52 4.87 12.02 -34.32
CA VAL A 52 3.61 11.29 -34.52
C VAL A 52 3.86 9.94 -35.20
N ASP A 53 4.73 9.91 -36.20
CA ASP A 53 5.03 8.67 -36.92
C ASP A 53 5.94 7.73 -36.12
N GLU A 54 6.79 8.24 -35.23
CA GLU A 54 7.51 7.42 -34.24
C GLU A 54 6.55 6.71 -33.29
N VAL A 55 5.61 7.44 -32.68
CA VAL A 55 4.60 6.85 -31.77
C VAL A 55 3.78 5.79 -32.48
N ARG A 56 3.39 6.04 -33.73
CA ARG A 56 2.65 5.06 -34.54
C ARG A 56 3.50 3.84 -34.87
N ARG A 57 4.75 4.03 -35.30
CA ARG A 57 5.68 2.91 -35.59
C ARG A 57 5.96 2.07 -34.34
N PHE A 58 6.09 2.70 -33.18
CA PHE A 58 6.24 2.02 -31.91
C PHE A 58 5.01 1.15 -31.62
N LYS A 59 3.80 1.71 -31.72
CA LYS A 59 2.56 0.96 -31.51
C LYS A 59 2.34 -0.17 -32.54
N MET A 60 2.75 0.02 -33.78
CA MET A 60 2.76 -1.04 -34.79
C MET A 60 3.66 -2.20 -34.38
N ARG A 61 4.89 -1.91 -33.90
CA ARG A 61 5.82 -2.94 -33.42
C ARG A 61 5.28 -3.68 -32.20
N LEU A 62 4.64 -2.98 -31.26
CA LEU A 62 3.98 -3.62 -30.11
C LEU A 62 2.91 -4.63 -30.54
N ASN A 63 2.04 -4.22 -31.47
CA ASN A 63 0.98 -5.08 -31.99
C ASN A 63 1.54 -6.30 -32.74
N GLN A 64 2.66 -6.14 -33.47
CA GLN A 64 3.33 -7.24 -34.18
C GLN A 64 3.98 -8.24 -33.22
N SER A 65 4.59 -7.75 -32.15
CA SER A 65 5.26 -8.58 -31.15
C SER A 65 4.31 -9.19 -30.11
N ASN A 66 3.02 -8.82 -30.13
CA ASN A 66 2.03 -9.21 -29.12
C ASN A 66 2.45 -8.80 -27.69
N ILE A 67 3.12 -7.65 -27.56
CA ILE A 67 3.64 -7.10 -26.31
C ILE A 67 2.80 -5.88 -25.94
N SER A 68 2.35 -5.78 -24.69
CA SER A 68 1.61 -4.62 -24.22
C SER A 68 2.53 -3.47 -23.80
N ILE A 69 1.99 -2.25 -23.76
CA ILE A 69 2.72 -1.07 -23.22
C ILE A 69 3.18 -1.34 -21.77
N ASN A 70 2.37 -2.04 -20.98
CA ASN A 70 2.72 -2.40 -19.61
C ASN A 70 3.93 -3.34 -19.54
N ASP A 71 4.04 -4.27 -20.47
CA ASP A 71 5.19 -5.17 -20.57
C ASP A 71 6.46 -4.39 -20.93
N CYS A 72 6.36 -3.39 -21.81
CA CYS A 72 7.47 -2.48 -22.09
C CYS A 72 7.86 -1.64 -20.88
N LEU A 73 6.91 -1.17 -20.08
CA LEU A 73 7.20 -0.44 -18.84
C LEU A 73 7.90 -1.33 -17.80
N ILE A 74 7.51 -2.60 -17.70
CA ILE A 74 8.17 -3.59 -16.84
C ILE A 74 9.60 -3.83 -17.36
N GLY A 75 9.78 -4.07 -18.65
CA GLY A 75 11.09 -4.23 -19.28
C GLY A 75 12.01 -3.02 -19.05
N PHE A 76 11.49 -1.80 -19.23
CA PHE A 76 12.22 -0.56 -18.97
C PHE A 76 12.65 -0.41 -17.50
N ARG A 77 11.79 -0.80 -16.55
CA ARG A 77 12.14 -0.80 -15.12
C ARG A 77 13.24 -1.81 -14.81
N ILE A 78 13.17 -3.00 -15.40
CA ILE A 78 14.20 -4.03 -15.27
C ILE A 78 15.52 -3.50 -15.85
N ALA A 79 15.51 -2.94 -17.06
CA ALA A 79 16.69 -2.33 -17.67
C ALA A 79 17.31 -1.22 -16.79
N LYS A 80 16.47 -0.33 -16.24
CA LYS A 80 16.95 0.70 -15.28
C LYS A 80 17.52 0.13 -14.00
N MET A 81 16.98 -1.00 -13.50
CA MET A 81 17.55 -1.67 -12.34
C MET A 81 18.90 -2.27 -12.69
N LEU A 82 19.02 -2.97 -13.82
CA LEU A 82 20.28 -3.54 -14.30
C LEU A 82 21.36 -2.47 -14.48
N LYS A 83 21.01 -1.31 -15.04
CA LYS A 83 21.91 -0.14 -15.15
C LYS A 83 22.42 0.36 -13.79
N LYS A 84 21.61 0.30 -12.73
CA LYS A 84 22.05 0.69 -11.37
C LYS A 84 23.08 -0.27 -10.76
N PHE A 85 23.25 -1.46 -11.34
CA PHE A 85 24.24 -2.45 -10.91
C PHE A 85 25.48 -2.47 -11.82
N ASP A 86 25.64 -1.46 -12.67
CA ASP A 86 26.74 -1.33 -13.65
C ASP A 86 26.83 -2.51 -14.64
N ILE A 87 25.72 -3.24 -14.80
CA ILE A 87 25.54 -4.27 -15.81
C ILE A 87 25.13 -3.56 -17.10
N ASN A 88 26.14 -3.01 -17.77
CA ASN A 88 26.01 -2.47 -19.12
C ASN A 88 26.04 -3.62 -20.12
N ASP A 89 25.00 -4.46 -20.08
CA ASP A 89 24.71 -5.32 -21.21
C ASP A 89 24.48 -4.42 -22.45
N GLU A 90 24.78 -4.93 -23.65
CA GLU A 90 24.68 -4.23 -24.95
C GLU A 90 23.29 -3.66 -25.31
N PHE A 91 22.35 -3.57 -24.37
CA PHE A 91 21.02 -2.96 -24.53
C PHE A 91 21.07 -1.46 -24.87
N GLU A 92 22.17 -0.76 -24.56
CA GLU A 92 22.26 0.69 -24.79
C GLU A 92 22.72 1.06 -26.20
N ARG A 93 23.44 0.17 -26.90
CA ARG A 93 24.08 0.52 -28.18
C ARG A 93 23.08 0.90 -29.29
N ASP A 94 21.81 0.52 -29.14
CA ASP A 94 20.75 0.85 -30.11
C ASP A 94 19.61 1.72 -29.54
N PHE A 95 19.58 2.04 -28.25
CA PHE A 95 18.41 2.69 -27.62
C PHE A 95 18.68 4.06 -26.97
N PHE A 96 19.92 4.39 -26.60
CA PHE A 96 20.21 5.62 -25.85
C PHE A 96 21.28 6.52 -26.46
N ASP A 97 22.13 6.01 -27.36
CA ASP A 97 23.22 6.79 -27.95
C ASP A 97 22.76 7.95 -28.85
N GLU A 98 21.47 8.03 -29.21
CA GLU A 98 20.93 9.10 -30.07
C GLU A 98 20.18 10.22 -29.30
N TYR A 99 19.91 10.05 -27.99
CA TYR A 99 19.05 10.99 -27.24
C TYR A 99 19.75 11.84 -26.17
N GLU A 100 20.95 11.47 -25.70
CA GLU A 100 21.68 12.28 -24.71
C GLU A 100 22.61 13.35 -25.33
N GLU A 101 22.94 13.27 -26.63
CA GLU A 101 23.82 14.25 -27.29
C GLU A 101 23.09 15.52 -27.79
N ASN A 102 21.75 15.54 -27.78
CA ASN A 102 20.94 16.64 -28.33
C ASN A 102 20.27 17.57 -27.29
N GLN A 103 20.59 17.44 -25.99
CA GLN A 103 20.11 18.40 -24.98
C GLN A 103 21.14 19.48 -24.57
N LEU A 104 22.35 19.47 -25.15
CA LEU A 104 23.40 20.46 -24.84
C LEU A 104 23.58 21.58 -25.87
N LEU A 105 22.78 21.63 -26.95
CA LEU A 105 22.91 22.66 -28.00
C LEU A 105 21.55 23.12 -28.54
N SER A 106 20.84 23.97 -27.78
CA SER A 106 20.14 25.17 -28.30
C SER A 106 19.26 25.84 -27.23
N ASN A 107 19.84 26.81 -26.52
CA ASN A 107 19.12 28.01 -26.14
C ASN A 107 19.97 29.21 -26.60
N PRO A 108 19.57 29.96 -27.66
CA PRO A 108 20.08 31.30 -27.85
C PRO A 108 19.31 32.25 -26.92
N LEU A 109 20.03 32.69 -25.90
CA LEU A 109 20.24 34.09 -25.47
C LEU A 109 19.25 35.19 -25.90
N TYR A 110 19.17 36.15 -24.96
CA TYR A 110 18.63 37.52 -24.95
C TYR A 110 17.18 37.68 -24.43
N ASP A 111 16.88 38.47 -23.39
CA ASP A 111 17.75 39.24 -22.49
C ASP A 111 16.94 39.79 -21.29
N ASN A 112 17.64 39.90 -20.15
CA ASN A 112 17.59 40.94 -19.12
C ASN A 112 16.25 41.45 -18.53
N ASN A 113 16.07 41.23 -17.21
CA ASN A 113 16.54 42.23 -16.22
C ASN A 113 16.41 41.77 -14.75
N ASN A 114 17.46 42.12 -13.98
CA ASN A 114 17.56 42.25 -12.52
C ASN A 114 17.58 40.96 -11.68
N SER A 115 18.46 40.76 -10.70
CA SER A 115 19.49 41.58 -10.07
C SER A 115 20.16 40.69 -9.01
N SER A 116 21.48 40.88 -8.81
CA SER A 116 22.25 40.67 -7.56
C SER A 116 22.20 39.25 -6.95
N ASP A 117 23.29 38.58 -6.61
CA ASP A 117 24.56 39.09 -6.09
C ASP A 117 25.47 37.89 -5.85
N LEU A 118 26.78 38.16 -5.83
CA LEU A 118 27.80 37.42 -5.06
C LEU A 118 28.11 35.97 -5.44
N THR A 119 28.96 35.85 -6.46
CA THR A 119 30.09 34.92 -6.41
C THR A 119 31.13 35.43 -5.41
N GLU A 120 31.60 34.58 -4.50
CA GLU A 120 33.03 34.45 -4.25
C GLU A 120 33.38 33.14 -3.48
N LYS A 121 34.32 32.40 -4.10
CA LYS A 121 35.38 31.57 -3.51
C LYS A 121 34.99 30.44 -2.55
N ILE A 122 35.24 29.20 -2.97
CA ILE A 122 35.99 28.20 -2.17
C ILE A 122 36.85 27.34 -3.10
N GLU A 123 38.17 27.53 -3.01
CA GLU A 123 39.18 26.51 -3.33
C GLU A 123 39.25 25.47 -2.19
N ALA A 124 39.53 24.22 -2.57
CA ALA A 124 40.22 23.15 -1.83
C ALA A 124 40.10 23.09 -0.29
N ASN A 125 39.47 22.03 0.23
CA ASN A 125 40.15 20.92 0.95
C ASN A 125 39.17 20.06 1.75
N ASN A 126 39.38 18.74 1.66
CA ASN A 126 39.24 17.69 2.68
C ASN A 126 38.28 17.91 3.86
N PHE A 127 37.32 16.99 4.04
CA PHE A 127 36.83 16.36 5.30
C PHE A 127 35.50 15.67 4.93
N SER A 128 35.11 14.48 5.37
CA SER A 128 35.74 13.45 6.17
C SER A 128 34.86 12.22 6.04
N VAL A 129 35.49 11.08 5.80
CA VAL A 129 34.93 9.77 6.11
C VAL A 129 34.70 9.71 7.61
N GLN A 130 33.45 9.50 8.03
CA GLN A 130 33.09 8.73 9.24
C GLN A 130 31.69 8.12 9.05
N LYS A 131 31.69 6.86 8.59
CA LYS A 131 31.22 5.67 9.31
C LYS A 131 29.74 5.67 9.71
N PHE A 132 28.94 4.93 8.95
CA PHE A 132 28.20 3.83 9.56
C PHE A 132 28.77 2.50 9.03
N ASN A 133 29.39 1.78 9.97
CA ASN A 133 29.83 0.40 9.84
C ASN A 133 28.68 -0.49 9.38
N ASN A 134 28.91 -1.20 8.26
CA ASN A 134 28.58 -2.61 8.08
C ASN A 134 29.32 -3.10 6.84
N ASN A 135 30.66 -3.10 6.92
CA ASN A 135 31.52 -3.53 5.83
C ASN A 135 32.46 -4.64 6.34
N HIS A 136 31.95 -5.87 6.32
CA HIS A 136 32.74 -7.09 6.23
C HIS A 136 31.84 -8.11 5.53
N ASN A 137 31.96 -8.17 4.19
CA ASN A 137 31.71 -9.33 3.32
C ASN A 137 31.60 -8.93 1.83
N ASN A 138 31.30 -7.67 1.51
CA ASN A 138 31.11 -7.26 0.11
C ASN A 138 32.42 -7.09 -0.67
N ASN A 139 33.53 -6.76 -0.01
CA ASN A 139 34.82 -6.58 -0.69
C ASN A 139 35.49 -7.90 -1.08
N GLU A 140 35.24 -9.01 -0.38
CA GLU A 140 35.84 -10.31 -0.72
C GLU A 140 35.19 -10.93 -1.96
N ILE A 141 33.86 -10.80 -2.07
CA ILE A 141 33.12 -11.25 -3.26
C ILE A 141 33.49 -10.37 -4.46
N TYR A 142 33.62 -9.06 -4.27
CA TYR A 142 34.07 -8.12 -5.28
C TYR A 142 35.48 -8.44 -5.82
N ASP A 143 36.45 -8.70 -4.93
CA ASP A 143 37.82 -9.08 -5.31
C ASP A 143 37.87 -10.45 -5.99
N PHE A 144 37.04 -11.39 -5.53
CA PHE A 144 36.93 -12.72 -6.14
C PHE A 144 36.35 -12.65 -7.56
N ILE A 145 35.21 -11.99 -7.74
CA ILE A 145 34.56 -11.87 -9.05
C ILE A 145 35.46 -11.11 -10.02
N SER A 146 36.13 -10.05 -9.57
CA SER A 146 37.09 -9.30 -10.42
C SER A 146 38.28 -10.16 -10.85
N LYS A 147 38.85 -10.98 -9.95
CA LYS A 147 39.94 -11.91 -10.30
C LYS A 147 39.50 -12.99 -11.28
N VAL A 148 38.31 -13.56 -11.07
CA VAL A 148 37.75 -14.58 -11.97
C VAL A 148 37.48 -13.97 -13.35
N TYR A 149 36.85 -12.80 -13.42
CA TYR A 149 36.55 -12.12 -14.67
C TYR A 149 37.81 -11.74 -15.45
N GLN A 150 38.82 -11.16 -14.79
CA GLN A 150 40.09 -10.86 -15.46
C GLN A 150 40.85 -12.12 -15.89
N GLY A 151 40.80 -13.19 -15.10
CA GLY A 151 41.32 -14.50 -15.51
C GLY A 151 40.66 -15.00 -16.79
N CYS A 152 39.33 -14.99 -16.85
CA CYS A 152 38.58 -15.43 -18.03
C CYS A 152 38.92 -14.60 -19.27
N LYS A 153 38.99 -13.27 -19.11
CA LYS A 153 39.35 -12.35 -20.18
C LYS A 153 40.77 -12.60 -20.71
N ASN A 154 41.73 -12.85 -19.82
CA ASN A 154 43.13 -13.11 -20.20
C ASN A 154 43.32 -14.46 -20.90
N TYR A 155 42.45 -15.44 -20.63
CA TYR A 155 42.48 -16.76 -21.26
C TYR A 155 41.46 -16.93 -22.39
N GLY A 156 40.75 -15.86 -22.78
CA GLY A 156 39.77 -15.89 -23.88
C GLY A 156 38.53 -16.73 -23.61
N ILE A 157 38.19 -16.96 -22.35
CA ILE A 157 37.06 -17.79 -21.93
C ILE A 157 35.79 -16.93 -21.95
N SER A 158 34.78 -17.38 -22.69
CA SER A 158 33.51 -16.63 -22.77
C SER A 158 32.70 -16.78 -21.47
N PRO A 159 31.85 -15.80 -21.11
CA PRO A 159 30.98 -15.92 -19.94
C PRO A 159 30.12 -17.19 -19.93
N ASP A 160 29.67 -17.65 -21.11
CA ASP A 160 28.87 -18.86 -21.26
C ASP A 160 29.68 -20.13 -20.94
N GLU A 161 30.95 -20.17 -21.33
CA GLU A 161 31.86 -21.27 -20.97
C GLU A 161 32.16 -21.28 -19.48
N LEU A 162 32.37 -20.11 -18.86
CA LEU A 162 32.54 -20.00 -17.42
C LEU A 162 31.30 -20.49 -16.66
N VAL A 163 30.11 -20.11 -17.10
CA VAL A 163 28.84 -20.55 -16.49
C VAL A 163 28.65 -22.05 -16.69
N ASN A 164 29.00 -22.60 -17.84
CA ASN A 164 28.96 -24.04 -18.07
C ASN A 164 30.00 -24.80 -17.24
N TRP A 165 31.19 -24.25 -17.05
CA TRP A 165 32.20 -24.83 -16.17
C TRP A 165 31.77 -24.74 -14.71
N ALA A 166 31.20 -23.62 -14.27
CA ALA A 166 30.64 -23.49 -12.93
C ALA A 166 29.49 -24.47 -12.71
N LYS A 167 28.60 -24.65 -13.69
CA LYS A 167 27.55 -25.68 -13.65
C LYS A 167 28.12 -27.08 -13.59
N ASN A 168 29.10 -27.40 -14.43
CA ASN A 168 29.79 -28.69 -14.40
C ASN A 168 30.46 -28.90 -13.04
N LEU A 169 31.15 -27.89 -12.51
CA LEU A 169 31.86 -27.97 -11.23
C LEU A 169 30.88 -28.12 -10.06
N ILE A 170 29.69 -27.52 -10.13
CA ILE A 170 28.59 -27.71 -9.17
C ILE A 170 27.93 -29.09 -9.34
N GLU A 171 27.81 -29.61 -10.56
CA GLU A 171 27.33 -30.97 -10.83
C GLU A 171 28.34 -32.05 -10.39
N PHE A 172 29.63 -31.76 -10.48
CA PHE A 172 30.73 -32.62 -10.04
C PHE A 172 31.12 -32.40 -8.56
N ALA A 173 30.73 -31.28 -7.94
CA ALA A 173 31.00 -30.96 -6.53
C ALA A 173 30.58 -32.06 -5.55
N PRO A 174 29.43 -32.75 -5.72
CA PRO A 174 29.03 -33.86 -4.86
C PRO A 174 30.00 -35.05 -4.94
N HIS A 175 30.75 -35.18 -6.03
CA HIS A 175 31.77 -36.23 -6.22
C HIS A 175 33.16 -35.81 -5.74
N LEU A 176 33.37 -34.52 -5.44
CA LEU A 176 34.62 -33.99 -4.90
C LEU A 176 34.66 -34.02 -3.36
N GLU A 177 33.50 -33.87 -2.70
CA GLU A 177 33.40 -33.95 -1.22
C GLU A 177 33.64 -35.38 -0.69
N ASP A 178 33.33 -36.42 -1.47
CA ASP A 178 33.64 -37.82 -1.11
C ASP A 178 35.15 -38.14 -1.18
N ASN A 179 35.95 -37.28 -1.81
CA ASN A 179 37.39 -37.53 -2.02
C ASN A 179 38.31 -36.88 -0.97
N GLN A 180 37.78 -36.03 -0.06
CA GLN A 180 38.58 -35.53 1.08
C GLN A 180 38.85 -36.60 2.15
N ASN A 181 38.17 -37.75 2.08
CA ASN A 181 38.46 -38.91 2.93
C ASN A 181 39.44 -39.92 2.31
N TRP A 182 39.86 -39.76 1.05
CA TRP A 182 40.86 -40.63 0.43
C TRP A 182 42.29 -40.26 0.86
N ALA A 183 42.56 -38.97 1.07
CA ALA A 183 43.89 -38.49 1.47
C ALA A 183 44.19 -38.74 2.96
N ASN A 184 43.15 -38.88 3.79
CA ASN A 184 43.28 -39.08 5.25
C ASN A 184 42.98 -40.51 5.71
N LYS A 185 42.83 -41.46 4.77
CA LYS A 185 42.65 -42.89 5.08
C LYS A 185 43.70 -43.79 4.42
N VAL A 186 44.90 -43.23 4.20
CA VAL A 186 46.15 -43.95 3.92
C VAL A 186 47.18 -43.60 4.99
N ASN A 187 46.76 -43.57 6.25
CA ASN A 187 47.64 -43.51 7.41
C ASN A 187 47.04 -44.35 8.54
N THR A 188 46.94 -45.66 8.30
CA THR A 188 47.20 -46.69 9.31
C THR A 188 47.48 -48.00 8.58
N ASP A 189 48.67 -48.52 8.85
CA ASP A 189 49.20 -49.84 8.50
C ASP A 189 49.50 -50.07 7.02
N SER A 190 50.40 -49.26 6.47
CA SER A 190 51.39 -49.78 5.52
C SER A 190 52.66 -50.13 6.30
N ASP A 191 52.67 -51.36 6.79
CA ASP A 191 53.92 -52.09 6.99
C ASP A 191 54.58 -52.16 5.61
N GLU A 192 55.69 -51.44 5.46
CA GLU A 192 56.59 -51.60 4.33
C GLU A 192 57.07 -53.05 4.31
N SER A 193 56.43 -53.89 3.51
CA SER A 193 57.13 -54.87 2.68
C SER A 193 56.16 -55.73 1.88
N GLN A 194 56.60 -56.03 0.66
CA GLN A 194 56.05 -57.01 -0.28
C GLN A 194 55.09 -56.45 -1.33
N ILE A 195 55.71 -55.85 -2.35
CA ILE A 195 55.35 -56.09 -3.75
C ILE A 195 54.90 -57.56 -3.89
N PRO A 196 53.69 -57.86 -4.40
CA PRO A 196 53.35 -59.23 -4.73
C PRO A 196 54.21 -59.61 -5.92
N TYR A 197 55.26 -60.38 -5.62
CA TYR A 197 55.85 -61.32 -6.56
C TYR A 197 54.75 -61.91 -7.44
N ILE A 198 54.99 -61.93 -8.75
CA ILE A 198 54.21 -62.66 -9.73
C ILE A 198 54.10 -64.10 -9.20
N LYS A 199 52.98 -64.42 -8.54
CA LYS A 199 52.67 -65.77 -8.12
C LYS A 199 52.48 -66.57 -9.39
N SER A 200 53.39 -67.50 -9.63
CA SER A 200 53.20 -68.56 -10.60
C SER A 200 51.80 -69.14 -10.39
N TYR A 201 50.95 -69.07 -11.41
CA TYR A 201 49.62 -69.67 -11.38
C TYR A 201 49.78 -71.19 -11.32
N THR A 202 49.91 -71.75 -10.12
CA THR A 202 49.56 -73.14 -9.88
C THR A 202 48.05 -73.23 -9.98
N ILE A 203 47.59 -74.03 -10.94
CA ILE A 203 46.17 -74.32 -11.15
C ILE A 203 45.61 -74.86 -9.82
N PRO A 204 44.65 -74.16 -9.18
CA PRO A 204 44.08 -74.61 -7.91
C PRO A 204 43.42 -75.97 -8.08
N LYS A 205 43.53 -76.85 -7.07
CA LYS A 205 42.83 -78.13 -7.08
C LYS A 205 41.31 -77.87 -7.16
N VAL A 206 40.58 -78.73 -7.88
CA VAL A 206 39.12 -78.57 -8.14
C VAL A 206 38.30 -78.32 -6.85
N SER A 207 38.74 -78.86 -5.72
CA SER A 207 38.15 -78.64 -4.39
C SER A 207 38.26 -77.19 -3.90
N GLU A 208 39.37 -76.49 -4.16
CA GLU A 208 39.59 -75.09 -3.78
C GLU A 208 38.80 -74.14 -4.67
N LEU A 209 38.68 -74.47 -5.97
CA LEU A 209 37.90 -73.71 -6.94
C LEU A 209 36.41 -73.61 -6.53
N SER A 210 35.85 -74.72 -6.03
CA SER A 210 34.45 -74.76 -5.55
C SER A 210 34.22 -73.78 -4.39
N THR A 211 35.11 -73.77 -3.39
CA THR A 211 34.99 -72.86 -2.24
C THR A 211 35.16 -71.39 -2.62
N TYR A 212 36.01 -71.10 -3.61
CA TYR A 212 36.19 -69.76 -4.14
C TYR A 212 34.93 -69.28 -4.88
N ILE A 213 34.35 -70.13 -5.73
CA ILE A 213 33.10 -69.83 -6.45
C ILE A 213 31.96 -69.56 -5.46
N GLU A 214 31.83 -70.35 -4.40
CA GLU A 214 30.81 -70.09 -3.36
C GLU A 214 31.04 -68.77 -2.62
N ARG A 215 32.29 -68.44 -2.28
CA ARG A 215 32.64 -67.17 -1.64
C ARG A 215 32.28 -65.98 -2.51
N GLU A 216 32.62 -66.03 -3.79
CA GLU A 216 32.29 -64.98 -4.76
C GLU A 216 30.78 -64.87 -5.01
N LYS A 217 30.05 -66.00 -5.06
CA LYS A 217 28.57 -65.98 -5.09
C LYS A 217 27.98 -65.26 -3.87
N ARG A 218 28.52 -65.49 -2.66
CA ARG A 218 28.08 -64.79 -1.44
C ARG A 218 28.40 -63.29 -1.51
N ARG A 219 29.60 -62.92 -1.95
CA ARG A 219 29.99 -61.51 -2.16
C ARG A 219 29.07 -60.81 -3.15
N HIS A 220 28.80 -61.44 -4.30
CA HIS A 220 27.87 -60.91 -5.30
C HIS A 220 26.47 -60.70 -4.71
N THR A 221 25.99 -61.61 -3.87
CA THR A 221 24.69 -61.48 -3.20
C THR A 221 24.66 -60.30 -2.21
N ILE A 222 25.74 -60.07 -1.46
CA ILE A 222 25.86 -58.94 -0.52
C ILE A 222 25.89 -57.61 -1.28
N ILE A 223 26.72 -57.50 -2.32
CA ILE A 223 26.81 -56.31 -3.16
C ILE A 223 25.46 -56.01 -3.80
N LYS A 224 24.76 -57.03 -4.32
CA LYS A 224 23.42 -56.87 -4.90
C LYS A 224 22.41 -56.32 -3.89
N ARG A 225 22.47 -56.75 -2.62
CA ARG A 225 21.62 -56.19 -1.55
C ARG A 225 21.98 -54.73 -1.25
N GLN A 226 23.27 -54.40 -1.17
CA GLN A 226 23.72 -53.02 -0.94
C GLN A 226 23.30 -52.08 -2.06
N ILE A 227 23.44 -52.50 -3.32
CA ILE A 227 22.96 -51.74 -4.49
C ILE A 227 21.45 -51.49 -4.37
N LYS A 228 20.67 -52.50 -3.96
CA LYS A 228 19.23 -52.33 -3.76
C LYS A 228 18.93 -51.30 -2.66
N LEU A 229 19.58 -51.41 -1.50
CA LEU A 229 19.40 -50.48 -0.39
C LEU A 229 19.76 -49.05 -0.77
N LEU A 230 20.87 -48.86 -1.50
CA LEU A 230 21.29 -47.55 -1.98
C LEU A 230 20.29 -46.95 -2.98
N ASN A 231 19.73 -47.77 -3.86
CA ASN A 231 18.69 -47.32 -4.79
C ASN A 231 17.40 -46.94 -4.06
N ASP A 232 16.96 -47.73 -3.08
CA ASP A 232 15.78 -47.43 -2.26
C ASP A 232 15.99 -46.11 -1.48
N TYR A 233 17.18 -45.92 -0.90
CA TYR A 233 17.56 -44.69 -0.23
C TYR A 233 17.59 -43.47 -1.17
N LYS A 234 18.13 -43.63 -2.38
CA LYS A 234 18.12 -42.59 -3.42
C LYS A 234 16.70 -42.16 -3.79
N VAL A 235 15.76 -43.11 -3.90
CA VAL A 235 14.35 -42.82 -4.19
C VAL A 235 13.72 -42.05 -3.03
N ASP A 236 13.97 -42.46 -1.78
CA ASP A 236 13.46 -41.77 -0.60
C ASP A 236 13.97 -40.32 -0.52
N LEU A 237 15.27 -40.11 -0.69
CA LEU A 237 15.87 -38.77 -0.74
C LEU A 237 15.24 -37.90 -1.84
N LYS A 238 15.02 -38.46 -3.04
CA LYS A 238 14.35 -37.73 -4.13
C LYS A 238 12.94 -37.31 -3.76
N ASN A 239 12.19 -38.17 -3.07
CA ASN A 239 10.84 -37.83 -2.59
C ASN A 239 10.88 -36.74 -1.51
N GLN A 240 11.86 -36.78 -0.61
CA GLN A 240 12.04 -35.73 0.40
C GLN A 240 12.38 -34.38 -0.25
N ILE A 241 13.28 -34.35 -1.24
CA ILE A 241 13.62 -33.15 -2.01
C ILE A 241 12.36 -32.58 -2.68
N ASN A 242 11.60 -33.41 -3.40
CA ASN A 242 10.37 -32.97 -4.07
C ASN A 242 9.35 -32.37 -3.08
N LYS A 243 9.21 -32.98 -1.90
CA LYS A 243 8.33 -32.46 -0.84
C LYS A 243 8.80 -31.10 -0.34
N LYS A 244 10.11 -30.92 -0.12
CA LYS A 244 10.69 -29.64 0.32
C LYS A 244 10.59 -28.56 -0.74
N VAL A 245 10.84 -28.88 -2.01
CA VAL A 245 10.67 -27.95 -3.14
C VAL A 245 9.22 -27.48 -3.25
N LYS A 246 8.24 -28.39 -3.09
CA LYS A 246 6.82 -28.01 -3.08
C LYS A 246 6.50 -27.05 -1.93
N GLN A 247 6.98 -27.32 -0.73
CA GLN A 247 6.80 -26.43 0.43
C GLN A 247 7.42 -25.05 0.18
N LEU A 248 8.61 -25.00 -0.39
CA LEU A 248 9.31 -23.75 -0.70
C LEU A 248 8.55 -22.93 -1.76
N ASN A 249 8.03 -23.58 -2.80
CA ASN A 249 7.17 -22.92 -3.79
C ASN A 249 5.87 -22.39 -3.18
N ASP A 250 5.23 -23.13 -2.28
CA ASP A 250 4.02 -22.68 -1.61
C ASP A 250 4.29 -21.47 -0.70
N ILE A 251 5.45 -21.44 -0.03
CA ILE A 251 5.91 -20.28 0.74
C ILE A 251 6.16 -19.09 -0.18
N GLY A 252 6.91 -19.29 -1.28
CA GLY A 252 7.19 -18.21 -2.24
C GLY A 252 5.94 -17.60 -2.85
N LYS A 253 4.90 -18.40 -3.13
CA LYS A 253 3.59 -17.90 -3.57
C LYS A 253 2.91 -17.03 -2.51
N LYS A 254 2.91 -17.47 -1.25
CA LYS A 254 2.33 -16.71 -0.12
C LYS A 254 3.07 -15.40 0.13
N GLU A 255 4.40 -15.43 0.06
CA GLU A 255 5.24 -14.25 0.21
C GLU A 255 4.97 -13.23 -0.90
N ASN A 256 4.96 -13.69 -2.16
CA ASN A 256 4.65 -12.83 -3.30
C ASN A 256 3.25 -12.20 -3.17
N PHE A 257 2.24 -12.98 -2.77
CA PHE A 257 0.89 -12.45 -2.50
C PHE A 257 0.91 -11.39 -1.39
N THR A 258 1.64 -11.64 -0.30
CA THR A 258 1.77 -10.70 0.82
C THR A 258 2.46 -9.40 0.39
N LEU A 259 3.53 -9.49 -0.41
CA LEU A 259 4.24 -8.33 -0.94
C LEU A 259 3.38 -7.53 -1.92
N GLN A 260 2.60 -8.19 -2.78
CA GLN A 260 1.64 -7.53 -3.66
C GLN A 260 0.57 -6.79 -2.87
N TYR A 261 0.01 -7.43 -1.84
CA TYR A 261 -0.96 -6.81 -0.95
C TYR A 261 -0.38 -5.59 -0.22
N LEU A 262 0.84 -5.70 0.32
CA LEU A 262 1.52 -4.59 0.99
C LEU A 262 1.77 -3.41 0.03
N ARG A 263 2.26 -3.68 -1.19
CA ARG A 263 2.46 -2.64 -2.20
C ARG A 263 1.15 -1.96 -2.57
N TRP A 264 0.08 -2.74 -2.77
CA TRP A 264 -1.25 -2.20 -3.01
C TRP A 264 -1.70 -1.31 -1.85
N TYR A 265 -1.67 -1.81 -0.61
CA TYR A 265 -2.06 -1.04 0.57
C TYR A 265 -1.27 0.26 0.72
N SER A 266 0.06 0.21 0.57
CA SER A 266 0.91 1.40 0.63
C SER A 266 0.55 2.41 -0.46
N SER A 267 0.31 1.95 -1.70
CA SER A 267 -0.11 2.85 -2.79
C SER A 267 -1.47 3.51 -2.53
N GLN A 268 -2.44 2.75 -2.00
CA GLN A 268 -3.76 3.30 -1.68
C GLN A 268 -3.68 4.27 -0.51
N HIS A 269 -2.88 3.94 0.50
CA HIS A 269 -2.65 4.82 1.63
C HIS A 269 -2.02 6.14 1.22
N GLU A 270 -1.01 6.10 0.35
CA GLU A 270 -0.34 7.29 -0.17
C GLU A 270 -1.31 8.16 -0.99
N VAL A 271 -2.11 7.56 -1.89
CA VAL A 271 -3.11 8.31 -2.68
C VAL A 271 -4.17 8.94 -1.77
N LEU A 272 -4.70 8.19 -0.81
CA LEU A 272 -5.74 8.68 0.10
C LEU A 272 -5.21 9.77 1.03
N MET A 273 -3.99 9.63 1.53
CA MET A 273 -3.37 10.62 2.39
C MET A 273 -3.02 11.89 1.61
N ASN A 274 -2.36 11.77 0.45
CA ASN A 274 -1.86 12.92 -0.29
C ASN A 274 -2.97 13.72 -0.98
N ASN A 275 -3.98 13.03 -1.54
CA ASN A 275 -5.00 13.71 -2.34
C ASN A 275 -6.24 14.10 -1.51
N TYR A 276 -6.55 13.35 -0.46
CA TYR A 276 -7.78 13.51 0.30
C TYR A 276 -7.56 13.76 1.80
N ASN A 277 -6.30 13.76 2.27
CA ASN A 277 -5.95 13.88 3.69
C ASN A 277 -6.63 12.82 4.57
N ILE A 278 -6.83 11.62 4.01
CA ILE A 278 -7.49 10.48 4.68
C ILE A 278 -6.42 9.49 5.17
N ASP A 279 -6.22 9.43 6.48
CA ASP A 279 -5.37 8.42 7.11
C ASP A 279 -6.15 7.12 7.35
N ILE A 280 -5.95 6.12 6.48
CA ILE A 280 -6.57 4.78 6.58
C ILE A 280 -6.40 4.17 7.98
N LYS A 281 -5.32 4.46 8.72
CA LYS A 281 -5.10 3.90 10.06
C LYS A 281 -6.12 4.44 11.06
N GLN A 282 -6.56 5.69 10.90
CA GLN A 282 -7.55 6.32 11.78
C GLN A 282 -8.98 5.99 11.35
N VAL A 283 -9.23 5.84 10.06
CA VAL A 283 -10.56 5.61 9.49
C VAL A 283 -10.80 4.16 9.05
N TYR A 284 -10.03 3.20 9.56
CA TYR A 284 -10.11 1.80 9.14
C TYR A 284 -11.54 1.23 9.24
N GLY A 285 -12.28 1.56 10.31
CA GLY A 285 -13.63 1.07 10.55
C GLY A 285 -14.63 1.59 9.51
N PRO A 286 -14.79 2.92 9.39
CA PRO A 286 -15.61 3.53 8.35
C PRO A 286 -15.21 3.10 6.93
N PHE A 287 -13.91 2.99 6.66
CA PHE A 287 -13.39 2.59 5.35
C PHE A 287 -13.72 1.12 5.02
N ALA A 288 -13.54 0.20 5.97
CA ALA A 288 -13.90 -1.20 5.81
C ALA A 288 -15.42 -1.36 5.61
N LYS A 289 -16.22 -0.59 6.35
CA LYS A 289 -17.67 -0.56 6.18
C LYS A 289 -18.05 -0.05 4.78
N ALA A 290 -17.42 1.03 4.32
CA ALA A 290 -17.64 1.54 2.98
C ALA A 290 -17.34 0.49 1.92
N ILE A 291 -16.21 -0.24 2.02
CA ILE A 291 -15.87 -1.33 1.10
C ILE A 291 -16.91 -2.46 1.14
N ASP A 292 -17.40 -2.84 2.33
CA ASP A 292 -18.44 -3.86 2.47
C ASP A 292 -19.78 -3.40 1.88
N ASP A 293 -20.11 -2.12 2.01
CA ASP A 293 -21.27 -1.50 1.37
C ASP A 293 -21.10 -1.49 -0.15
N PHE A 294 -19.92 -1.10 -0.67
CA PHE A 294 -19.60 -1.22 -2.10
C PHE A 294 -19.81 -2.63 -2.61
N LYS A 295 -19.40 -3.65 -1.86
CA LYS A 295 -19.65 -5.04 -2.22
C LYS A 295 -21.14 -5.40 -2.21
N LYS A 296 -21.90 -5.01 -1.17
CA LYS A 296 -23.35 -5.29 -1.05
C LYS A 296 -24.17 -4.65 -2.17
N TYR A 297 -23.78 -3.45 -2.60
CA TYR A 297 -24.47 -2.71 -3.66
C TYR A 297 -23.88 -2.95 -5.05
N ASN A 298 -23.13 -4.04 -5.26
CA ASN A 298 -22.51 -4.40 -6.54
C ASN A 298 -21.67 -3.27 -7.16
N PHE A 299 -20.99 -2.51 -6.32
CA PHE A 299 -20.15 -1.37 -6.68
C PHE A 299 -20.91 -0.23 -7.42
N ASP A 300 -22.23 -0.13 -7.24
CA ASP A 300 -23.05 0.96 -7.76
C ASP A 300 -22.86 2.23 -6.91
N ALA A 301 -21.92 3.07 -7.35
CA ALA A 301 -21.54 4.29 -6.64
C ALA A 301 -22.73 5.25 -6.44
N VAL A 302 -23.68 5.32 -7.38
CA VAL A 302 -24.82 6.24 -7.30
C VAL A 302 -25.76 5.81 -6.18
N LYS A 303 -26.06 4.50 -6.08
CA LYS A 303 -26.90 3.98 -4.99
C LYS A 303 -26.26 4.18 -3.63
N ILE A 304 -24.94 4.02 -3.54
CA ILE A 304 -24.20 4.20 -2.29
C ILE A 304 -24.23 5.68 -1.89
N LEU A 305 -23.92 6.59 -2.81
CA LEU A 305 -23.97 8.03 -2.54
C LEU A 305 -25.36 8.47 -2.04
N ASN A 306 -26.42 8.07 -2.74
CA ASN A 306 -27.79 8.40 -2.33
C ASN A 306 -28.13 7.85 -0.92
N LEU A 307 -27.62 6.66 -0.58
CA LEU A 307 -27.85 6.06 0.73
C LEU A 307 -27.09 6.81 1.84
N TYR A 308 -25.84 7.19 1.59
CA TYR A 308 -25.05 7.97 2.53
C TYR A 308 -25.63 9.38 2.72
N GLU A 309 -26.07 10.03 1.63
CA GLU A 309 -26.78 11.31 1.66
C GLU A 309 -28.08 11.21 2.47
N SER A 310 -28.86 10.13 2.27
CA SER A 310 -30.08 9.89 3.06
C SER A 310 -29.79 9.72 4.55
N ILE A 311 -28.70 9.03 4.91
CA ILE A 311 -28.28 8.86 6.31
C ILE A 311 -27.87 10.21 6.92
N GLU A 312 -27.20 11.07 6.16
CA GLU A 312 -26.80 12.39 6.60
C GLU A 312 -28.01 13.30 6.82
N CYS A 313 -28.96 13.34 5.87
CA CYS A 313 -30.24 14.05 6.06
C CYS A 313 -31.00 13.57 7.31
N LEU A 314 -31.06 12.25 7.52
CA LEU A 314 -31.72 11.69 8.71
C LEU A 314 -31.02 12.08 10.02
N LYS A 315 -29.68 12.20 10.01
CA LYS A 315 -28.92 12.66 11.19
C LYS A 315 -29.20 14.13 11.48
N GLU A 316 -29.23 14.98 10.46
CA GLU A 316 -29.56 16.40 10.62
C GLU A 316 -30.97 16.57 11.18
N GLU A 317 -31.93 15.80 10.66
CA GLU A 317 -33.30 15.79 11.17
C GLU A 317 -33.34 15.32 12.63
N PHE A 318 -32.64 14.24 12.97
CA PHE A 318 -32.54 13.75 14.34
C PHE A 318 -31.94 14.79 15.30
N ASP A 319 -30.87 15.48 14.90
CA ASP A 319 -30.25 16.53 15.71
C ASP A 319 -31.17 17.74 15.89
N SER A 320 -31.96 18.08 14.86
CA SER A 320 -32.98 19.12 14.95
C SER A 320 -34.10 18.75 15.93
N LEU A 321 -34.60 17.50 15.86
CA LEU A 321 -35.62 16.98 16.76
C LEU A 321 -35.11 16.91 18.20
N LYS A 322 -33.84 16.51 18.38
CA LYS A 322 -33.21 16.48 19.70
C LYS A 322 -33.14 17.88 20.32
N LYS A 323 -32.73 18.90 19.55
CA LYS A 323 -32.75 20.30 20.01
C LYS A 323 -34.15 20.77 20.41
N ILE A 324 -35.18 20.38 19.64
CA ILE A 324 -36.58 20.69 19.98
C ILE A 324 -36.96 20.02 21.31
N ILE A 325 -36.66 18.74 21.48
CA ILE A 325 -36.93 17.99 22.73
C ILE A 325 -36.25 18.66 23.93
N ASP A 326 -34.98 19.02 23.79
CA ASP A 326 -34.21 19.68 24.85
C ASP A 326 -34.86 21.03 25.23
N SER A 327 -35.26 21.85 24.24
CA SER A 327 -35.96 23.12 24.49
C SER A 327 -37.34 22.94 25.15
N GLN A 328 -38.06 21.88 24.80
CA GLN A 328 -39.34 21.54 25.42
C GLN A 328 -39.16 21.05 26.86
N LEU A 329 -38.09 20.30 27.14
CA LEU A 329 -37.74 19.89 28.49
C LEU A 329 -37.44 21.10 29.38
N ASP A 330 -36.69 22.07 28.88
CA ASP A 330 -36.42 23.32 29.60
C ASP A 330 -37.71 24.09 29.88
N THR A 331 -38.57 24.24 28.87
CA THR A 331 -39.88 24.90 29.01
C THR A 331 -40.75 24.18 30.04
N ARG A 332 -40.80 22.84 29.99
CA ARG A 332 -41.56 22.03 30.95
C ARG A 332 -41.05 22.24 32.37
N ASN A 333 -39.73 22.26 32.55
CA ASN A 333 -39.12 22.45 33.87
C ASN A 333 -39.41 23.84 34.42
N ASP A 334 -39.37 24.89 33.59
CA ASP A 334 -39.73 26.25 34.00
C ASP A 334 -41.21 26.34 34.42
N LEU A 335 -42.13 25.84 33.58
CA LEU A 335 -43.57 25.79 33.92
C LEU A 335 -43.85 24.99 35.19
N TYR A 336 -43.11 23.91 35.43
CA TYR A 336 -43.20 23.14 36.67
C TYR A 336 -42.79 23.97 37.89
N GLN A 337 -41.71 24.75 37.80
CA GLN A 337 -41.29 25.67 38.87
C GLN A 337 -42.32 26.77 39.11
N GLN A 338 -42.88 27.36 38.05
CA GLN A 338 -43.97 28.33 38.16
C GLN A 338 -45.19 27.73 38.87
N THR A 339 -45.55 26.50 38.54
CA THR A 339 -46.66 25.77 39.17
C THR A 339 -46.42 25.57 40.67
N ILE A 340 -45.19 25.23 41.08
CA ILE A 340 -44.83 25.11 42.50
C ILE A 340 -44.97 26.46 43.21
N SER A 341 -44.45 27.53 42.61
CA SER A 341 -44.54 28.89 43.16
C SER A 341 -46.00 29.34 43.34
N LEU A 342 -46.84 29.15 42.32
CA LEU A 342 -48.26 29.49 42.38
C LEU A 342 -49.00 28.68 43.45
N LYS A 343 -48.74 27.37 43.57
CA LYS A 343 -49.32 26.54 44.64
C LYS A 343 -48.95 27.06 46.03
N ALA A 344 -47.70 27.49 46.23
CA ALA A 344 -47.28 28.08 47.50
C ALA A 344 -48.00 29.41 47.79
N GLN A 345 -48.25 30.23 46.76
CA GLN A 345 -49.03 31.46 46.91
C GLN A 345 -50.49 31.19 47.25
N VAL A 346 -51.12 30.22 46.59
CA VAL A 346 -52.50 29.78 46.88
C VAL A 346 -52.60 29.32 48.33
N TYR A 347 -51.70 28.45 48.79
CA TYR A 347 -51.67 27.98 50.19
C TYR A 347 -51.55 29.15 51.18
N LYS A 348 -50.72 30.16 50.85
CA LYS A 348 -50.59 31.37 51.69
C LYS A 348 -51.87 32.19 51.73
N LEU A 349 -52.60 32.29 50.61
CA LEU A 349 -53.88 32.99 50.52
C LEU A 349 -54.99 32.22 51.25
N GLU A 350 -55.09 30.91 51.06
CA GLU A 350 -56.03 30.05 51.79
C GLU A 350 -55.85 30.19 53.31
N LYS A 351 -54.60 30.19 53.79
CA LYS A 351 -54.31 30.41 55.21
C LYS A 351 -54.74 31.81 55.69
N LYS A 352 -54.63 32.84 54.84
CA LYS A 352 -55.11 34.19 55.17
C LYS A 352 -56.63 34.24 55.20
N ILE A 353 -57.30 33.64 54.20
CA ILE A 353 -58.76 33.57 54.12
C ILE A 353 -59.30 32.89 55.37
N LYS A 354 -58.76 31.72 55.74
CA LYS A 354 -59.17 31.00 56.95
C LYS A 354 -59.05 31.87 58.21
N LYS A 355 -57.99 32.67 58.34
CA LYS A 355 -57.84 33.61 59.46
C LYS A 355 -58.88 34.73 59.43
N VAL A 356 -59.24 35.22 58.24
CA VAL A 356 -60.29 36.24 58.09
C VAL A 356 -61.65 35.67 58.43
N GLU A 357 -61.96 34.46 57.97
CA GLU A 357 -63.18 33.72 58.34
C GLU A 357 -63.24 33.51 59.86
N GLU A 358 -62.14 33.07 60.50
CA GLU A 358 -62.06 32.96 61.96
C GLU A 358 -62.29 34.30 62.69
N MET A 359 -61.82 35.44 62.15
CA MET A 359 -62.08 36.76 62.73
C MET A 359 -63.54 37.20 62.54
N GLU A 360 -64.12 36.89 61.39
CA GLU A 360 -65.52 37.19 61.08
C GLU A 360 -66.46 36.37 61.97
N ASP A 361 -66.16 35.08 62.20
CA ASP A 361 -66.86 34.21 63.15
C ASP A 361 -66.80 34.74 64.59
N LEU A 362 -65.71 35.43 64.96
CA LEU A 362 -65.55 36.10 66.25
C LEU A 362 -66.28 37.46 66.33
N GLY A 363 -66.98 37.87 65.28
CA GLY A 363 -67.74 39.12 65.21
C GLY A 363 -66.93 40.34 64.77
N PHE A 364 -65.69 40.14 64.30
CA PHE A 364 -64.83 41.18 63.73
C PHE A 364 -64.79 41.06 62.21
N GLY A 365 -65.94 41.27 61.56
CA GLY A 365 -66.05 41.32 60.12
C GLY A 365 -65.36 42.54 59.50
N ALA A 366 -65.31 42.59 58.17
CA ALA A 366 -64.62 43.66 57.45
C ALA A 366 -65.17 45.06 57.79
N LYS A 367 -66.49 45.18 58.03
CA LYS A 367 -67.14 46.46 58.37
C LYS A 367 -66.79 46.90 59.78
N GLU A 368 -66.75 45.97 60.73
CA GLU A 368 -66.43 46.21 62.13
C GLU A 368 -64.96 46.60 62.28
N LEU A 369 -64.06 45.97 61.53
CA LEU A 369 -62.64 46.33 61.47
C LEU A 369 -62.41 47.71 60.81
N GLU A 370 -63.18 48.05 59.79
CA GLU A 370 -63.11 49.37 59.14
C GLU A 370 -63.60 50.50 60.07
N GLN A 371 -64.68 50.24 60.82
CA GLN A 371 -65.16 51.14 61.86
C GLN A 371 -64.14 51.32 62.98
N LEU A 372 -63.54 50.22 63.45
CA LEU A 372 -62.51 50.27 64.48
C LEU A 372 -61.26 51.04 64.01
N SER A 373 -60.80 50.78 62.79
CA SER A 373 -59.68 51.49 62.17
C SER A 373 -59.97 53.00 62.03
N SER A 374 -61.17 53.37 61.57
CA SER A 374 -61.58 54.76 61.44
C SER A 374 -61.62 55.47 62.80
N LEU A 375 -62.08 54.78 63.84
CA LEU A 375 -62.09 55.29 65.22
C LEU A 375 -60.66 55.52 65.73
N VAL A 376 -59.75 54.56 65.53
CA VAL A 376 -58.34 54.70 65.94
C VAL A 376 -57.66 55.87 65.21
N VAL A 377 -57.92 56.05 63.92
CA VAL A 377 -57.38 57.18 63.12
C VAL A 377 -57.96 58.52 63.59
N TYR A 378 -59.25 58.56 63.90
CA TYR A 378 -59.91 59.74 64.45
C TYR A 378 -59.26 60.13 65.80
N ILE A 379 -59.11 59.17 66.72
CA ILE A 379 -58.45 59.39 68.01
C ILE A 379 -56.98 59.81 67.82
N ALA A 380 -56.26 59.23 66.86
CA ALA A 380 -54.88 59.60 66.56
C ALA A 380 -54.76 61.05 66.08
N SER A 381 -55.69 61.48 65.22
CA SER A 381 -55.74 62.85 64.67
C SER A 381 -56.05 63.87 65.77
N ASP A 382 -57.01 63.58 66.64
CA ASP A 382 -57.35 64.43 67.80
C ASP A 382 -56.19 64.53 68.81
N ASN A 383 -55.34 63.51 68.90
CA ASN A 383 -54.18 63.49 69.79
C ASN A 383 -52.86 63.87 69.10
N ASN A 384 -52.90 64.26 67.82
CA ASN A 384 -51.74 64.63 67.00
C ASN A 384 -50.64 63.54 66.95
N ILE A 385 -51.05 62.27 66.94
CA ILE A 385 -50.19 61.08 66.84
C ILE A 385 -50.19 60.59 65.40
N ASP A 386 -49.04 60.16 64.88
CA ASP A 386 -48.96 59.56 63.55
C ASP A 386 -49.85 58.31 63.44
N LYS A 387 -50.52 58.17 62.30
CA LYS A 387 -51.47 57.08 62.04
C LYS A 387 -50.86 55.69 62.26
N ASN A 388 -49.61 55.47 61.83
CA ASN A 388 -48.97 54.17 61.98
C ASN A 388 -48.56 53.91 63.43
N GLU A 389 -48.15 54.95 64.16
CA GLU A 389 -47.82 54.86 65.58
C GLU A 389 -49.06 54.56 66.44
N ALA A 390 -50.20 55.18 66.14
CA ALA A 390 -51.46 54.95 66.85
C ALA A 390 -51.99 53.52 66.67
N ILE A 391 -51.96 52.98 65.44
CA ILE A 391 -52.36 51.59 65.17
C ILE A 391 -51.46 50.60 65.94
N GLN A 392 -50.15 50.84 65.99
CA GLN A 392 -49.24 49.98 66.74
C GLN A 392 -49.48 50.03 68.25
N LYS A 393 -49.77 51.20 68.82
CA LYS A 393 -50.13 51.32 70.24
C LYS A 393 -51.42 50.59 70.57
N PHE A 394 -52.45 50.75 69.73
CA PHE A 394 -53.74 50.09 69.91
C PHE A 394 -53.64 48.56 69.90
N LEU A 395 -52.81 47.99 69.01
CA LEU A 395 -52.62 46.54 68.89
C LEU A 395 -51.62 45.95 69.89
N ARG A 396 -50.85 46.76 70.63
CA ARG A 396 -49.87 46.33 71.65
C ARG A 396 -50.39 46.40 73.09
N CYS A 397 -51.64 46.79 73.28
CA CYS A 397 -52.30 46.83 74.58
C CYS A 397 -52.73 45.46 75.12
#